data_AF-A0AA88F306-F1
#
_entry.id   AF-A0AA88F306-F1
#
_cell.length_a   1.000
_cell.length_b   1.000
_cell.length_c   1.000
_cell.angle_alpha   90.00
_cell.angle_beta   90.00
_cell.angle_gamma   90.00
#
_symmetry.space_group_name_H-M   'P 1'
#
loop_
_entity.id
_entity.type
_entity.pdbx_description
1 polymer ?
#
loop_
_entity_poly.entity_id
_entity_poly.type
_entity_poly.pdbx_seq_one_letter_code
_entity_poly.pdbx_strand_id
1 'polypeptide(L)'
;MSKPDHAGGPVDRIELLGAIIDDERVRLIHIKTARHILKRYYQKHGNARASVSFLQQATGLTRGSVASATEDLVAWGYFTRVMGSGKRPSEYQPNFSVLQPPDTNSVLPPQDETKSSVLQPPDEIVLPLQDAKSGSVLQPQEQTHLLVSATARDKVNTSAAGAGSGLAAAPARASEDRVMTIVSSHIERDEDEGSDWLQLELQADDGASEQYAVCVQSDEDQAMQERGMKKLERLATALGIDQINAPGDVVGKTLLLTASDDFLPLEAA
;
A
#
# COMPACT_ATOMS: atom_id res chain seq x y z
N MET A 1 6.91 -39.18 17.73
CA MET A 1 7.65 -38.08 17.07
C MET A 1 6.88 -37.73 15.82
N SER A 2 6.06 -36.69 15.86
CA SER A 2 5.30 -36.23 14.68
C SER A 2 6.27 -35.71 13.62
N LYS A 3 6.08 -36.10 12.36
CA LYS A 3 6.80 -35.49 11.24
C LYS A 3 6.57 -33.97 11.33
N PRO A 4 7.60 -33.12 11.18
CA PRO A 4 7.33 -31.70 11.03
C PRO A 4 6.45 -31.55 9.79
N ASP A 5 5.31 -30.88 9.91
CA ASP A 5 4.58 -30.43 8.73
C ASP A 5 5.54 -29.57 7.91
N HIS A 6 5.82 -29.97 6.67
CA HIS A 6 6.86 -29.38 5.84
C HIS A 6 6.42 -28.04 5.22
N ALA A 7 5.58 -27.28 5.91
CA ALA A 7 5.09 -25.99 5.43
C ALA A 7 6.24 -25.02 5.17
N GLY A 8 6.17 -24.33 4.03
CA GLY A 8 7.18 -23.39 3.54
C GLY A 8 8.34 -24.03 2.78
N GLY A 9 8.15 -25.24 2.25
CA GLY A 9 9.06 -25.84 1.28
C GLY A 9 9.14 -25.01 -0.02
N PRO A 10 10.08 -25.32 -0.94
CA PRO A 10 10.16 -24.64 -2.23
C PRO A 10 8.86 -24.71 -3.04
N VAL A 11 8.13 -25.82 -2.95
CA VAL A 11 6.83 -26.03 -3.61
C VAL A 11 5.79 -25.05 -3.06
N ASP A 12 5.57 -25.05 -1.74
CA ASP A 12 4.60 -24.14 -1.10
C ASP A 12 4.90 -22.66 -1.39
N ARG A 13 6.17 -22.28 -1.54
CA ARG A 13 6.54 -20.90 -1.92
C ARG A 13 6.14 -20.56 -3.35
N ILE A 14 6.30 -21.51 -4.28
CA ILE A 14 5.91 -21.34 -5.68
C ILE A 14 4.38 -21.31 -5.77
N GLU A 15 3.70 -22.20 -5.07
CA GLU A 15 2.24 -22.25 -5.01
C GLU A 15 1.68 -20.97 -4.38
N LEU A 16 2.26 -20.47 -3.29
CA LEU A 16 1.85 -19.20 -2.69
C LEU A 16 2.08 -18.02 -3.65
N LEU A 17 3.19 -18.01 -4.38
CA LEU A 17 3.42 -16.99 -5.41
C LEU A 17 2.41 -17.11 -6.55
N GLY A 18 2.03 -18.34 -6.95
CA GLY A 18 0.98 -18.60 -7.94
C GLY A 18 -0.37 -18.07 -7.47
N ALA A 19 -0.79 -18.39 -6.24
CA ALA A 19 -2.02 -17.90 -5.64
C ALA A 19 -2.07 -16.36 -5.50
N ILE A 20 -0.91 -15.71 -5.33
CA ILE A 20 -0.80 -14.25 -5.40
C ILE A 20 -0.98 -13.78 -6.84
N ILE A 21 -0.32 -14.40 -7.82
CA ILE A 21 -0.42 -14.01 -9.24
C ILE A 21 -1.85 -14.16 -9.77
N ASP A 22 -2.58 -15.18 -9.33
CA ASP A 22 -3.94 -15.47 -9.77
C ASP A 22 -5.02 -14.59 -9.10
N ASP A 23 -4.67 -13.79 -8.10
CA ASP A 23 -5.60 -12.85 -7.45
C ASP A 23 -5.83 -11.63 -8.35
N GLU A 24 -7.09 -11.32 -8.68
CA GLU A 24 -7.46 -10.20 -9.55
C GLU A 24 -7.04 -8.82 -8.99
N ARG A 25 -6.86 -8.71 -7.67
CA ARG A 25 -6.42 -7.47 -7.01
C ARG A 25 -4.91 -7.24 -7.14
N VAL A 26 -4.17 -8.29 -7.49
CA VAL A 26 -2.72 -8.26 -7.56
C VAL A 26 -2.24 -7.51 -8.80
N ARG A 27 -1.15 -6.78 -8.62
CA ARG A 27 -0.50 -5.93 -9.63
C ARG A 27 0.97 -6.30 -9.67
N LEU A 28 1.69 -5.83 -10.69
CA LEU A 28 3.10 -6.14 -10.86
C LEU A 28 3.96 -5.76 -9.62
N ILE A 29 3.60 -4.68 -8.93
CA ILE A 29 4.27 -4.25 -7.69
C ILE A 29 4.17 -5.30 -6.58
N HIS A 30 3.01 -5.95 -6.44
CA HIS A 30 2.75 -7.00 -5.46
C HIS A 30 3.57 -8.25 -5.78
N ILE A 31 3.54 -8.68 -7.05
CA ILE A 31 4.27 -9.87 -7.51
C ILE A 31 5.78 -9.71 -7.30
N LYS A 32 6.34 -8.55 -7.70
CA LYS A 32 7.75 -8.24 -7.48
C LYS A 32 8.10 -8.29 -6.00
N THR A 33 7.31 -7.61 -5.17
CA THR A 33 7.55 -7.52 -3.73
C THR A 33 7.46 -8.90 -3.06
N ALA A 34 6.40 -9.65 -3.31
CA ALA A 34 6.16 -10.99 -2.78
C ALA A 34 7.27 -11.97 -3.19
N ARG A 35 7.69 -11.96 -4.46
CA ARG A 35 8.80 -12.79 -4.95
C ARG A 35 10.08 -12.57 -4.13
N HIS A 36 10.43 -11.32 -3.84
CA HIS A 36 11.65 -11.01 -3.08
C HIS A 36 11.53 -11.36 -1.59
N ILE A 37 10.33 -11.22 -1.00
CA ILE A 37 10.04 -11.70 0.36
C ILE A 37 10.20 -13.23 0.43
N LEU A 38 9.55 -13.97 -0.48
CA LEU A 38 9.59 -15.45 -0.52
C LEU A 38 10.99 -15.99 -0.82
N LYS A 39 11.78 -15.31 -1.66
CA LYS A 39 13.19 -15.64 -1.90
C LYS A 39 14.03 -15.59 -0.61
N ARG A 40 13.68 -14.70 0.32
CA ARG A 40 14.36 -14.55 1.62
C ARG A 40 13.75 -15.38 2.75
N TYR A 41 12.69 -16.14 2.48
CA TYR A 41 12.07 -16.98 3.50
C TYR A 41 13.00 -18.11 3.94
N TYR A 42 13.17 -18.23 5.25
CA TYR A 42 13.98 -19.25 5.87
C TYR A 42 13.11 -20.18 6.73
N GLN A 43 12.91 -21.40 6.23
CA GLN A 43 11.97 -22.37 6.82
C GLN A 43 12.22 -22.65 8.30
N LYS A 44 13.49 -22.68 8.75
CA LYS A 44 13.80 -22.92 10.17
C LYS A 44 13.28 -21.83 11.11
N HIS A 45 13.07 -20.61 10.60
CA HIS A 45 12.54 -19.49 11.38
C HIS A 45 11.09 -19.16 11.03
N GLY A 46 10.51 -19.79 10.01
CA GLY A 46 9.14 -19.53 9.57
C GLY A 46 8.93 -18.10 9.06
N ASN A 47 9.98 -17.34 8.77
CA ASN A 47 9.88 -15.95 8.36
C ASN A 47 10.95 -15.56 7.32
N ALA A 48 10.70 -14.44 6.66
CA ALA A 48 11.62 -13.72 5.79
C ALA A 48 11.98 -12.37 6.43
N ARG A 49 13.24 -11.95 6.32
CA ARG A 49 13.71 -10.65 6.81
C ARG A 49 14.02 -9.71 5.66
N ALA A 50 13.27 -8.62 5.59
CA ALA A 50 13.42 -7.63 4.54
C ALA A 50 13.09 -6.23 5.08
N SER A 51 14.03 -5.29 4.93
CA SER A 51 13.73 -3.87 5.14
C SER A 51 13.02 -3.30 3.91
N VAL A 52 12.35 -2.17 4.09
CA VAL A 52 11.74 -1.43 2.97
C VAL A 52 12.82 -0.98 1.97
N SER A 53 13.97 -0.50 2.46
CA SER A 53 15.12 -0.12 1.61
C SER A 53 15.64 -1.30 0.78
N PHE A 54 15.77 -2.49 1.38
CA PHE A 54 16.18 -3.68 0.66
C PHE A 54 15.17 -4.05 -0.43
N LEU A 55 13.87 -4.00 -0.12
CA LEU A 55 12.83 -4.32 -1.10
C LEU A 55 12.79 -3.30 -2.24
N GLN A 56 13.01 -2.01 -1.95
CA GLN A 56 13.15 -0.95 -2.94
C GLN A 56 14.30 -1.27 -3.91
N GLN A 57 15.52 -1.49 -3.40
CA GLN A 57 16.68 -1.85 -4.21
C GLN A 57 16.44 -3.15 -5.01
N ALA A 58 15.89 -4.17 -4.37
CA ALA A 58 15.71 -5.47 -5.00
C ALA A 58 14.64 -5.48 -6.10
N THR A 59 13.60 -4.65 -5.96
CA THR A 59 12.47 -4.60 -6.90
C THR A 59 12.61 -3.48 -7.94
N GLY A 60 13.45 -2.47 -7.67
CA GLY A 60 13.52 -1.22 -8.43
C GLY A 60 12.24 -0.36 -8.33
N LEU A 61 11.41 -0.62 -7.32
CA LEU A 61 10.18 0.13 -7.07
C LEU A 61 10.44 1.28 -6.09
N THR A 62 9.63 2.33 -6.15
CA THR A 62 9.72 3.42 -5.17
C THR A 62 9.41 2.91 -3.76
N ARG A 63 9.93 3.60 -2.74
CA ARG A 63 9.65 3.30 -1.34
C ARG A 63 8.15 3.24 -1.04
N GLY A 64 7.37 4.13 -1.64
CA GLY A 64 5.91 4.18 -1.52
C GLY A 64 5.22 2.96 -2.14
N SER A 65 5.61 2.56 -3.35
CA SER A 65 5.07 1.36 -4.01
C SER A 65 5.38 0.08 -3.22
N VAL A 66 6.59 -0.03 -2.66
CA VAL A 66 6.95 -1.15 -1.77
C VAL A 66 6.10 -1.11 -0.50
N ALA A 67 5.93 0.06 0.12
CA ALA A 67 5.12 0.19 1.33
C ALA A 67 3.67 -0.24 1.09
N SER A 68 3.02 0.32 0.06
CA SER A 68 1.66 -0.07 -0.37
C SER A 68 1.58 -1.57 -0.64
N ALA A 69 2.49 -2.10 -1.46
CA ALA A 69 2.45 -3.50 -1.81
C ALA A 69 2.60 -4.43 -0.60
N THR A 70 3.46 -4.08 0.35
CA THR A 70 3.60 -4.86 1.60
C THR A 70 2.39 -4.74 2.52
N GLU A 71 1.68 -3.62 2.50
CA GLU A 71 0.46 -3.42 3.28
C GLU A 71 -0.70 -4.20 2.68
N ASP A 72 -0.90 -4.09 1.37
CA ASP A 72 -1.95 -4.80 0.62
C ASP A 72 -1.80 -6.32 0.75
N LEU A 73 -0.59 -6.85 0.53
CA LEU A 73 -0.29 -8.28 0.67
C LEU A 73 -0.51 -8.81 2.10
N VAL A 74 -0.37 -7.94 3.11
CA VAL A 74 -0.67 -8.30 4.51
C VAL A 74 -2.18 -8.21 4.77
N ALA A 75 -2.84 -7.18 4.27
CA ALA A 75 -4.29 -7.01 4.39
C ALA A 75 -5.07 -8.14 3.72
N TRP A 76 -4.57 -8.67 2.60
CA TRP A 76 -5.16 -9.83 1.91
C TRP A 76 -4.82 -11.16 2.56
N GLY A 77 -3.99 -11.17 3.60
CA GLY A 77 -3.69 -12.36 4.39
C GLY A 77 -2.63 -13.28 3.79
N TYR A 78 -1.92 -12.87 2.73
CA TYR A 78 -0.81 -13.64 2.16
C TYR A 78 0.42 -13.64 3.06
N PHE A 79 0.64 -12.56 3.81
CA PHE A 79 1.72 -12.45 4.79
C PHE A 79 1.23 -11.88 6.10
N THR A 80 1.85 -12.29 7.20
CA THR A 80 1.83 -11.53 8.46
C THR A 80 3.13 -10.74 8.56
N ARG A 81 3.04 -9.45 8.91
CA ARG A 81 4.20 -8.57 9.04
C ARG A 81 4.42 -8.15 10.48
N VAL A 82 5.66 -8.30 10.95
CA VAL A 82 6.13 -7.72 12.20
C VAL A 82 7.12 -6.61 11.87
N MET A 83 6.77 -5.38 12.25
CA MET A 83 7.61 -4.22 12.02
C MET A 83 8.90 -4.33 12.83
N GLY A 84 10.03 -4.25 12.12
CA GLY A 84 11.34 -4.14 12.75
C GLY A 84 11.54 -2.73 13.31
N SER A 85 12.27 -2.62 14.42
CA SER A 85 12.64 -1.34 15.03
C SER A 85 14.16 -1.14 15.02
N GLY A 86 14.59 0.12 14.85
CA GLY A 86 16.00 0.49 14.78
C GLY A 86 16.72 -0.21 13.62
N LYS A 87 17.78 -0.96 13.93
CA LYS A 87 18.58 -1.71 12.94
C LYS A 87 17.95 -3.05 12.54
N ARG A 88 16.82 -3.45 13.13
CA ARG A 88 16.18 -4.73 12.85
C ARG A 88 15.29 -4.60 11.60
N PRO A 89 15.47 -5.45 10.57
CA PRO A 89 14.57 -5.48 9.42
C PRO A 89 13.15 -5.91 9.80
N SER A 90 12.17 -5.60 8.94
CA SER A 90 10.81 -6.15 9.10
C SER A 90 10.83 -7.65 8.84
N GLU A 91 9.99 -8.38 9.57
CA GLU A 91 9.82 -9.82 9.43
C GLU A 91 8.48 -10.11 8.76
N TYR A 92 8.49 -10.97 7.75
CA TYR A 92 7.31 -11.40 7.00
C TYR A 92 7.13 -12.90 7.15
N GLN A 93 5.97 -13.34 7.62
CA GLN A 93 5.60 -14.75 7.72
C GLN A 93 4.60 -15.05 6.61
N PRO A 94 4.97 -15.85 5.61
CA PRO A 94 4.04 -16.25 4.56
C PRO A 94 2.94 -17.14 5.14
N ASN A 95 1.70 -16.89 4.75
CA ASN A 95 0.56 -17.69 5.14
C ASN A 95 0.34 -18.79 4.11
N PHE A 96 0.88 -19.99 4.38
CA PHE A 96 0.70 -21.13 3.48
C PHE A 96 -0.69 -21.77 3.57
N SER A 97 -1.52 -21.40 4.56
CA SER A 97 -2.88 -21.93 4.68
C SER A 97 -3.81 -21.45 3.56
N VAL A 98 -3.48 -20.36 2.87
CA VAL A 98 -4.24 -19.90 1.69
C VAL A 98 -4.19 -20.89 0.52
N LEU A 99 -3.27 -21.85 0.56
CA LEU A 99 -3.13 -22.91 -0.44
C LEU A 99 -4.02 -24.12 -0.16
N GLN A 100 -4.55 -24.23 1.06
CA GLN A 100 -5.49 -25.29 1.38
C GLN A 100 -6.84 -24.91 0.76
N PRO A 101 -7.42 -25.75 -0.13
CA PRO A 101 -8.81 -25.57 -0.52
C PRO A 101 -9.65 -25.55 0.76
N PRO A 102 -10.73 -24.76 0.82
CA PRO A 102 -11.63 -24.82 1.96
C PRO A 102 -12.14 -26.26 2.04
N ASP A 103 -11.63 -27.02 3.00
CA ASP A 103 -12.15 -28.33 3.30
C ASP A 103 -13.64 -28.15 3.60
N THR A 104 -14.48 -28.74 2.75
CA THR A 104 -15.92 -28.97 2.99
C THR A 104 -16.14 -29.97 4.14
N ASN A 105 -15.29 -29.91 5.18
CA ASN A 105 -15.38 -30.68 6.40
C ASN A 105 -15.31 -29.75 7.61
N SER A 106 -16.13 -28.69 7.61
CA SER A 106 -16.64 -28.18 8.89
C SER A 106 -17.73 -29.14 9.37
N VAL A 107 -17.28 -30.32 9.82
CA VAL A 107 -18.11 -31.19 10.66
C VAL A 107 -18.24 -30.45 11.98
N LEU A 108 -19.43 -29.88 12.19
CA LEU A 108 -19.92 -29.46 13.50
C LEU A 108 -19.49 -30.49 14.56
N PRO A 109 -18.96 -30.08 15.72
CA PRO A 109 -18.73 -31.05 16.79
C PRO A 109 -20.09 -31.69 17.15
N PRO A 110 -20.14 -33.03 17.33
CA PRO A 110 -21.37 -33.69 17.72
C PRO A 110 -21.77 -33.18 19.10
N GLN A 111 -22.91 -32.51 19.18
CA GLN A 111 -23.59 -32.31 20.46
C GLN A 111 -24.00 -33.69 20.96
N ASP A 112 -23.25 -34.17 21.95
CA ASP A 112 -23.52 -35.40 22.66
C ASP A 112 -24.80 -35.21 23.50
N GLU A 113 -25.91 -35.74 23.00
CA GLU A 113 -27.11 -35.94 23.79
C GLU A 113 -26.91 -37.15 24.70
N THR A 114 -26.54 -36.93 25.97
CA THR A 114 -26.82 -37.92 27.02
C THR A 114 -27.09 -37.26 28.39
N LYS A 115 -28.39 -37.09 28.68
CA LYS A 115 -29.09 -37.27 29.98
C LYS A 115 -28.79 -36.25 31.09
N SER A 116 -29.80 -35.41 31.39
CA SER A 116 -30.80 -35.60 32.47
C SER A 116 -30.23 -35.18 33.84
N SER A 117 -30.80 -34.23 34.59
CA SER A 117 -32.10 -34.38 35.25
C SER A 117 -32.38 -33.14 36.14
N VAL A 118 -33.67 -32.84 36.39
CA VAL A 118 -34.25 -32.31 37.67
C VAL A 118 -34.06 -30.79 37.91
N LEU A 119 -35.06 -29.89 37.98
CA LEU A 119 -36.50 -29.95 38.27
C LEU A 119 -37.25 -28.74 37.66
N GLN A 120 -38.47 -29.01 37.21
CA GLN A 120 -39.61 -28.13 36.90
C GLN A 120 -40.41 -27.78 38.19
N PRO A 121 -41.55 -27.03 38.20
CA PRO A 121 -42.12 -26.00 37.30
C PRO A 121 -42.78 -24.81 38.12
N PRO A 122 -43.97 -24.22 37.78
CA PRO A 122 -44.14 -22.82 37.35
C PRO A 122 -45.18 -22.03 38.20
N ASP A 123 -45.51 -20.79 37.80
CA ASP A 123 -46.84 -20.14 37.93
C ASP A 123 -46.69 -18.75 37.27
N GLU A 124 -47.19 -18.48 36.06
CA GLU A 124 -48.56 -18.12 35.67
C GLU A 124 -49.07 -16.78 36.28
N ILE A 125 -49.73 -15.98 35.42
CA ILE A 125 -50.81 -15.00 35.70
C ILE A 125 -50.52 -13.52 35.34
N VAL A 126 -51.01 -13.14 34.14
CA VAL A 126 -51.93 -12.02 33.84
C VAL A 126 -51.42 -10.57 33.73
N LEU A 127 -51.59 -10.00 32.52
CA LEU A 127 -51.78 -8.56 32.24
C LEU A 127 -53.16 -8.10 32.71
N PRO A 128 -53.34 -6.87 33.24
CA PRO A 128 -53.98 -5.86 32.37
C PRO A 128 -53.59 -4.38 32.61
N LEU A 129 -53.56 -3.65 31.48
CA LEU A 129 -53.87 -2.25 31.21
C LEU A 129 -54.34 -1.32 32.36
N GLN A 130 -53.78 -0.09 32.47
CA GLN A 130 -54.54 1.18 32.42
C GLN A 130 -53.67 2.46 32.42
N ASP A 131 -54.06 3.37 31.53
CA ASP A 131 -53.67 4.78 31.41
C ASP A 131 -54.01 5.63 32.65
N ALA A 132 -53.19 6.67 32.92
CA ALA A 132 -53.68 7.98 33.36
C ALA A 132 -52.63 9.09 33.17
N LYS A 133 -53.04 10.15 32.45
CA LYS A 133 -52.38 11.45 32.24
C LYS A 133 -52.21 12.26 33.53
N SER A 134 -51.10 13.01 33.60
CA SER A 134 -50.95 14.45 33.93
C SER A 134 -49.46 14.68 34.26
N GLY A 135 -48.69 15.66 33.78
CA GLY A 135 -48.98 16.97 33.21
C GLY A 135 -48.12 18.00 33.97
N SER A 136 -47.00 18.46 33.40
CA SER A 136 -46.34 19.75 33.71
C SER A 136 -45.08 19.88 32.83
N VAL A 137 -45.05 20.70 31.77
CA VAL A 137 -44.77 22.16 31.76
C VAL A 137 -43.30 22.47 32.13
N LEU A 138 -42.44 22.62 31.12
CA LEU A 138 -41.82 23.90 30.73
C LEU A 138 -40.97 23.74 29.45
N GLN A 139 -41.13 24.73 28.58
CA GLN A 139 -40.53 24.91 27.26
C GLN A 139 -39.20 25.72 27.34
N PRO A 140 -38.49 25.91 26.21
CA PRO A 140 -37.05 26.08 26.12
C PRO A 140 -36.60 27.55 26.01
N GLN A 141 -35.29 27.80 26.14
CA GLN A 141 -34.67 29.03 25.67
C GLN A 141 -33.46 28.76 24.79
N GLU A 142 -33.58 29.23 23.54
CA GLU A 142 -32.52 29.62 22.63
C GLU A 142 -31.91 30.97 23.07
N GLN A 143 -30.68 31.27 22.59
CA GLN A 143 -30.11 32.60 22.21
C GLN A 143 -28.60 32.66 22.52
N THR A 144 -27.71 32.53 21.53
CA THR A 144 -27.13 33.54 20.61
C THR A 144 -25.91 34.31 21.15
N HIS A 145 -25.04 34.71 20.20
CA HIS A 145 -24.00 35.76 20.26
C HIS A 145 -22.60 35.30 20.78
N LEU A 146 -21.45 35.67 20.22
CA LEU A 146 -21.07 36.59 19.14
C LEU A 146 -19.58 36.36 18.78
N LEU A 147 -19.23 36.66 17.52
CA LEU A 147 -17.89 36.97 17.03
C LEU A 147 -17.21 38.09 17.84
N VAL A 148 -15.90 37.99 18.08
CA VAL A 148 -14.98 39.15 18.05
C VAL A 148 -13.62 38.72 17.48
N SER A 149 -13.29 39.26 16.30
CA SER A 149 -11.92 39.45 15.83
C SER A 149 -11.40 40.77 16.37
N ALA A 150 -10.15 40.81 16.86
CA ALA A 150 -9.42 42.06 17.03
C ALA A 150 -7.95 41.87 16.65
N THR A 151 -7.58 42.59 15.60
CA THR A 151 -6.25 42.83 15.07
C THR A 151 -5.40 43.69 15.99
N ALA A 152 -4.11 43.37 16.15
CA ALA A 152 -3.06 44.38 16.32
C ALA A 152 -1.69 43.82 15.90
N ARG A 153 -1.06 44.53 14.95
CA ARG A 153 0.30 44.34 14.46
C ARG A 153 1.31 44.79 15.53
N ASP A 154 2.45 44.10 15.69
CA ASP A 154 3.77 44.70 15.42
C ASP A 154 4.88 43.64 15.28
N LYS A 155 5.93 44.03 14.56
CA LYS A 155 7.08 43.29 14.02
C LYS A 155 8.03 42.70 15.09
N VAL A 156 8.73 41.61 14.73
CA VAL A 156 10.21 41.50 14.60
C VAL A 156 10.59 40.13 14.04
N ASN A 157 11.55 40.12 13.10
CA ASN A 157 12.15 38.95 12.44
C ASN A 157 13.02 38.12 13.39
N THR A 158 12.88 36.79 13.35
CA THR A 158 14.01 35.86 13.58
C THR A 158 13.80 34.56 12.81
N SER A 159 14.81 34.17 12.03
CA SER A 159 14.92 32.95 11.22
C SER A 159 14.97 31.67 12.06
N ALA A 160 14.36 30.57 11.58
CA ALA A 160 14.98 29.23 11.44
C ALA A 160 13.94 28.10 11.24
N ALA A 161 14.26 27.26 10.25
CA ALA A 161 13.99 25.83 10.06
C ALA A 161 12.83 25.16 10.82
N GLY A 162 11.89 24.63 10.03
CA GLY A 162 10.89 23.68 10.52
C GLY A 162 9.77 23.45 9.53
N ALA A 163 10.08 23.16 8.25
CA ALA A 163 9.09 22.62 7.35
C ALA A 163 8.86 21.15 7.74
N GLY A 164 7.98 20.95 8.72
CA GLY A 164 7.33 19.68 8.91
C GLY A 164 6.56 19.37 7.64
N SER A 165 7.15 18.56 6.75
CA SER A 165 6.42 17.90 5.68
C SER A 165 5.36 17.04 6.34
N GLY A 166 4.14 17.61 6.37
CA GLY A 166 2.95 16.89 6.74
C GLY A 166 2.91 15.59 5.94
N LEU A 167 2.58 14.52 6.66
CA LEU A 167 2.25 13.21 6.11
C LEU A 167 1.00 13.37 5.24
N ALA A 168 1.16 13.91 4.04
CA ALA A 168 0.16 13.75 2.99
C ALA A 168 0.21 12.28 2.60
N ALA A 169 -0.89 11.58 2.83
CA ALA A 169 -1.10 10.24 2.31
C ALA A 169 -0.79 10.27 0.81
N ALA A 170 0.16 9.45 0.36
CA ALA A 170 0.40 9.28 -1.06
C ALA A 170 -0.91 8.76 -1.68
N PRO A 171 -1.41 9.35 -2.78
CA PRO A 171 -2.61 8.85 -3.43
C PRO A 171 -2.36 7.39 -3.84
N ALA A 172 -3.37 6.54 -3.60
CA ALA A 172 -3.36 5.15 -4.01
C ALA A 172 -3.18 5.11 -5.54
N ARG A 173 -2.00 4.69 -6.01
CA ARG A 173 -1.71 4.64 -7.45
C ARG A 173 -2.75 3.79 -8.16
N ALA A 174 -3.30 4.29 -9.24
CA ALA A 174 -4.48 3.72 -9.88
C ALA A 174 -4.26 2.28 -10.37
N SER A 175 -5.35 1.51 -10.34
CA SER A 175 -5.45 0.13 -10.86
C SER A 175 -5.74 0.10 -12.36
N GLU A 176 -5.70 1.25 -13.03
CA GLU A 176 -6.19 1.50 -14.39
C GLU A 176 -5.23 2.42 -15.13
N ASP A 177 -5.26 2.35 -16.46
CA ASP A 177 -4.51 3.24 -17.33
C ASP A 177 -5.02 4.68 -17.17
N ARG A 178 -4.11 5.64 -17.01
CA ARG A 178 -4.46 7.03 -16.74
C ARG A 178 -3.65 8.01 -17.56
N VAL A 179 -4.32 9.04 -18.05
CA VAL A 179 -3.65 10.19 -18.67
C VAL A 179 -3.02 11.04 -17.57
N MET A 180 -1.73 11.30 -17.72
CA MET A 180 -0.90 12.00 -16.74
C MET A 180 -0.12 13.11 -17.43
N THR A 181 -0.01 14.27 -16.78
CA THR A 181 0.84 15.39 -17.22
C THR A 181 2.07 15.47 -16.33
N ILE A 182 3.26 15.59 -16.92
CA ILE A 182 4.48 15.82 -16.15
C ILE A 182 4.50 17.28 -15.70
N VAL A 183 4.38 17.53 -14.41
CA VAL A 183 4.33 18.90 -13.84
C VAL A 183 5.67 19.36 -13.27
N SER A 184 6.54 18.42 -12.91
CA SER A 184 7.89 18.71 -12.41
C SER A 184 8.85 17.61 -12.82
N SER A 185 10.11 17.99 -13.03
CA SER A 185 11.18 17.05 -13.34
C SER A 185 12.53 17.59 -12.86
N HIS A 186 13.36 16.74 -12.27
CA HIS A 186 14.74 17.07 -11.93
C HIS A 186 15.61 15.81 -11.88
N ILE A 187 16.93 15.99 -11.97
CA ILE A 187 17.88 14.91 -11.71
C ILE A 187 18.29 14.98 -10.25
N GLU A 188 18.18 13.85 -9.56
CA GLU A 188 18.67 13.63 -8.21
C GLU A 188 19.84 12.64 -8.29
N ARG A 189 20.99 13.03 -7.73
CA ARG A 189 22.15 12.14 -7.61
C ARG A 189 22.12 11.47 -6.25
N ASP A 190 22.15 10.15 -6.25
CA ASP A 190 22.42 9.36 -5.07
C ASP A 190 23.94 9.34 -4.85
N GLU A 191 24.41 10.07 -3.83
CA GLU A 191 25.84 10.14 -3.50
C GLU A 191 26.39 8.82 -2.95
N ASP A 192 25.54 7.99 -2.35
CA ASP A 192 25.94 6.71 -1.75
C ASP A 192 26.14 5.63 -2.83
N GLU A 193 25.30 5.64 -3.87
CA GLU A 193 25.33 4.65 -4.97
C GLU A 193 25.90 5.20 -6.29
N GLY A 194 26.31 6.48 -6.33
CA GLY A 194 26.85 7.12 -7.53
C GLY A 194 25.89 7.09 -8.73
N SER A 195 24.59 7.11 -8.49
CA SER A 195 23.57 6.93 -9.53
C SER A 195 22.71 8.18 -9.68
N ASP A 196 22.45 8.58 -10.92
CA ASP A 196 21.60 9.74 -11.25
C ASP A 196 20.20 9.27 -11.66
N TRP A 197 19.18 9.82 -11.00
CA TRP A 197 17.78 9.48 -11.20
C TRP A 197 17.01 10.69 -11.72
N LEU A 198 16.31 10.52 -12.84
CA LEU A 198 15.31 11.47 -13.31
C LEU A 198 14.04 11.28 -12.48
N GLN A 199 13.81 12.22 -11.56
CA GLN A 199 12.60 12.33 -10.78
C GLN A 199 11.55 13.11 -11.57
N LEU A 200 10.34 12.58 -11.62
CA LEU A 200 9.19 13.13 -12.30
C LEU A 200 8.02 13.23 -11.31
N GLU A 201 7.30 14.34 -11.37
CA GLU A 201 5.99 14.47 -10.77
C GLU A 201 4.95 14.47 -11.88
N LEU A 202 4.06 13.47 -11.83
CA LEU A 202 2.97 13.26 -12.76
C LEU A 202 1.68 13.71 -12.09
N GLN A 203 0.83 14.42 -12.80
CA GLN A 203 -0.47 14.88 -12.29
C GLN A 203 -1.59 14.46 -13.25
N ALA A 204 -2.61 13.81 -12.72
CA ALA A 204 -3.85 13.53 -13.45
C ALA A 204 -4.76 14.77 -13.53
N ASP A 205 -5.77 14.71 -14.40
CA ASP A 205 -6.80 15.73 -14.54
C ASP A 205 -7.64 15.92 -13.26
N ASP A 206 -7.83 14.87 -12.48
CA ASP A 206 -8.45 14.88 -11.16
C ASP A 206 -7.61 15.58 -10.07
N GLY A 207 -6.40 16.01 -10.41
CA GLY A 207 -5.45 16.68 -9.53
C GLY A 207 -4.60 15.74 -8.68
N ALA A 208 -4.76 14.41 -8.81
CA ALA A 208 -3.91 13.45 -8.12
C ALA A 208 -2.48 13.50 -8.69
N SER A 209 -1.49 13.67 -7.80
CA SER A 209 -0.08 13.69 -8.16
C SER A 209 0.63 12.39 -7.77
N GLU A 210 1.47 11.87 -8.65
CA GLU A 210 2.30 10.69 -8.44
C GLU A 210 3.78 10.99 -8.74
N GLN A 211 4.67 10.50 -7.87
CA GLN A 211 6.11 10.62 -8.10
C GLN A 211 6.66 9.40 -8.83
N TYR A 212 7.53 9.63 -9.80
CA TYR A 212 8.15 8.59 -10.61
C TYR A 212 9.65 8.81 -10.74
N ALA A 213 10.44 7.74 -10.74
CA ALA A 213 11.89 7.82 -10.86
C ALA A 213 12.38 6.90 -11.98
N VAL A 214 13.28 7.40 -12.83
CA VAL A 214 13.94 6.64 -13.89
C VAL A 214 15.45 6.79 -13.72
N CYS A 215 16.17 5.67 -13.60
CA CYS A 215 17.63 5.69 -13.56
C CYS A 215 18.18 6.20 -14.91
N VAL A 216 19.00 7.25 -14.89
CA VAL A 216 19.65 7.83 -16.07
C VAL A 216 21.12 7.42 -16.13
N GLN A 217 21.77 7.36 -14.97
CA GLN A 217 23.15 6.89 -14.83
C GLN A 217 23.28 6.02 -13.57
N SER A 218 24.04 4.94 -13.66
CA SER A 218 24.49 4.17 -12.50
C SER A 218 25.93 3.75 -12.71
N ASP A 219 26.80 4.08 -11.76
CA ASP A 219 28.23 3.81 -11.84
C ASP A 219 28.57 2.36 -11.41
N GLU A 220 27.70 1.71 -10.63
CA GLU A 220 27.96 0.38 -10.04
C GLU A 220 27.08 -0.75 -10.61
N ASP A 221 25.87 -0.45 -11.09
CA ASP A 221 24.91 -1.46 -11.58
C ASP A 221 24.56 -1.28 -13.06
N GLN A 222 25.33 -1.96 -13.91
CA GLN A 222 25.11 -1.98 -15.36
C GLN A 222 23.70 -2.48 -15.74
N ALA A 223 23.13 -3.44 -15.00
CA ALA A 223 21.81 -3.98 -15.32
C ALA A 223 20.70 -2.98 -14.95
N MET A 224 20.89 -2.22 -13.87
CA MET A 224 20.03 -1.08 -13.52
C MET A 224 20.12 0.00 -14.59
N GLN A 225 21.34 0.35 -15.02
CA GLN A 225 21.57 1.34 -16.08
C GLN A 225 20.86 0.97 -17.38
N GLU A 226 20.99 -0.27 -17.85
CA GLU A 226 20.33 -0.73 -19.08
C GLU A 226 18.79 -0.69 -18.98
N ARG A 227 18.23 -1.03 -17.82
CA ARG A 227 16.78 -0.93 -17.57
C ARG A 227 16.32 0.51 -17.53
N GLY A 228 17.08 1.38 -16.88
CA GLY A 228 16.86 2.81 -16.81
C GLY A 228 16.82 3.42 -18.22
N MET A 229 17.84 3.15 -19.03
CA MET A 229 17.93 3.62 -20.42
C MET A 229 16.76 3.15 -21.29
N LYS A 230 16.37 1.88 -21.21
CA LYS A 230 15.18 1.37 -21.92
C LYS A 230 13.89 2.07 -21.49
N LYS A 231 13.80 2.40 -20.20
CA LYS A 231 12.61 3.08 -19.66
C LYS A 231 12.58 4.57 -20.04
N LEU A 232 13.75 5.20 -20.09
CA LEU A 232 13.92 6.56 -20.59
C LEU A 232 13.58 6.67 -22.09
N GLU A 233 13.97 5.69 -22.90
CA GLU A 233 13.63 5.60 -24.32
C GLU A 233 12.11 5.47 -24.54
N ARG A 234 11.45 4.63 -23.74
CA ARG A 234 9.98 4.51 -23.76
C ARG A 234 9.30 5.80 -23.35
N LEU A 235 9.82 6.49 -22.33
CA LEU A 235 9.33 7.79 -21.93
C LEU A 235 9.46 8.79 -23.08
N ALA A 236 10.65 8.91 -23.69
CA ALA A 236 10.87 9.80 -24.84
C ALA A 236 9.89 9.50 -26.00
N THR A 237 9.70 8.22 -26.31
CA THR A 237 8.74 7.75 -27.32
C THR A 237 7.30 8.14 -26.96
N ALA A 238 6.87 7.92 -25.72
CA ALA A 238 5.54 8.27 -25.24
C ALA A 238 5.28 9.79 -25.30
N LEU A 239 6.32 10.59 -25.09
CA LEU A 239 6.25 12.05 -25.15
C LEU A 239 6.37 12.61 -26.58
N GLY A 240 6.65 11.75 -27.58
CA GLY A 240 6.89 12.17 -28.96
C GLY A 240 8.17 13.03 -29.10
N ILE A 241 9.20 12.74 -28.30
CA ILE A 241 10.49 13.46 -28.31
C ILE A 241 11.57 12.48 -28.73
N ASP A 242 12.46 12.91 -29.63
CA ASP A 242 13.56 12.06 -30.12
C ASP A 242 14.54 11.66 -29.00
N GLN A 243 14.85 12.59 -28.08
CA GLN A 243 15.74 12.37 -26.96
C GLN A 243 15.46 13.35 -25.82
N ILE A 244 15.53 12.86 -24.58
CA ILE A 244 15.47 13.68 -23.36
C ILE A 244 16.90 14.04 -22.98
N ASN A 245 17.27 15.31 -23.16
CA ASN A 245 18.62 15.81 -22.87
C ASN A 245 18.70 16.52 -21.52
N ALA A 246 17.59 17.15 -21.12
CA ALA A 246 17.45 17.82 -19.84
C ALA A 246 16.11 17.47 -19.20
N PRO A 247 15.99 17.55 -17.86
CA PRO A 247 14.73 17.30 -17.18
C PRO A 247 13.59 18.17 -17.73
N GLY A 248 13.87 19.45 -18.00
CA GLY A 248 12.87 20.40 -18.52
C GLY A 248 12.22 20.01 -19.84
N ASP A 249 12.81 19.10 -20.63
CA ASP A 249 12.28 18.67 -21.93
C ASP A 249 10.94 17.94 -21.78
N VAL A 250 10.68 17.35 -20.61
CA VAL A 250 9.49 16.52 -20.38
C VAL A 250 8.35 17.28 -19.69
N VAL A 251 8.62 18.45 -19.10
CA VAL A 251 7.61 19.20 -18.32
C VAL A 251 6.52 19.76 -19.23
N GLY A 252 5.28 19.64 -18.77
CA GLY A 252 4.08 20.06 -19.49
C GLY A 252 3.61 19.07 -20.55
N LYS A 253 4.30 17.94 -20.72
CA LYS A 253 3.89 16.90 -21.65
C LYS A 253 2.94 15.90 -21.00
N THR A 254 2.01 15.41 -21.80
CA THR A 254 1.02 14.40 -21.42
C THR A 254 1.37 13.04 -21.98
N LEU A 255 1.14 12.00 -21.18
CA LEU A 255 1.34 10.61 -21.54
C LEU A 255 0.23 9.74 -20.95
N LEU A 256 0.10 8.52 -21.43
CA LEU A 256 -0.69 7.48 -20.78
C LEU A 256 0.24 6.66 -19.88
N LEU A 257 -0.03 6.68 -18.57
CA LEU A 257 0.61 5.81 -17.60
C LEU A 257 -0.26 4.56 -17.45
N THR A 258 0.30 3.41 -17.83
CA THR A 258 -0.42 2.13 -17.75
C THR A 258 -0.42 1.57 -16.34
N ALA A 259 -1.39 0.69 -16.03
CA ALA A 259 -1.44 -0.05 -14.76
C ALA A 259 -0.19 -0.92 -14.50
N SER A 260 0.62 -1.18 -15.54
CA SER A 260 1.90 -1.90 -15.47
C SER A 260 3.13 -1.02 -15.26
N ASP A 261 2.94 0.27 -14.93
CA ASP A 261 4.04 1.24 -14.77
C ASP A 261 4.86 1.44 -16.06
N ASP A 262 4.21 1.37 -17.22
CA ASP A 262 4.79 1.67 -18.55
C ASP A 262 4.21 2.95 -19.14
N PHE A 263 4.97 3.60 -20.02
CA PHE A 263 4.58 4.86 -20.67
C PHE A 263 4.13 4.60 -22.10
N LEU A 264 2.94 5.09 -22.45
CA LEU A 264 2.41 5.04 -23.81
C LEU A 264 2.08 6.44 -24.33
N PRO A 265 2.16 6.66 -25.65
CA PRO A 265 1.68 7.90 -26.27
C PRO A 265 0.20 8.13 -25.97
N LEU A 266 -0.21 9.38 -25.83
CA LEU A 266 -1.64 9.71 -25.65
C LEU A 266 -2.50 9.26 -26.84
N GLU A 267 -1.93 9.20 -28.05
CA GLU A 267 -2.61 8.69 -29.25
C GLU A 267 -2.86 7.16 -29.23
N ALA A 268 -2.29 6.44 -28.26
CA ALA A 268 -2.48 5.00 -28.09
C ALA A 268 -3.62 4.64 -27.10
N ALA A 269 -4.30 5.66 -26.54
CA ALA A 269 -5.44 5.52 -25.64
C ALA A 269 -6.79 5.48 -26.38
#